data_AF-A0A396QLI3-F1
#
_entry.id   AF-A0A396QLI3-F1
#
_cell.length_a   1.000
_cell.length_b   1.000
_cell.length_c   1.000
_cell.angle_alpha   90.00
_cell.angle_beta   90.00
_cell.angle_gamma   90.00
#
_symmetry.space_group_name_H-M   'P 1'
#
loop_
_entity.id
_entity.type
_entity.pdbx_description
1 polymer ?
#
loop_
_entity_poly.entity_id
_entity_poly.type
_entity_poly.pdbx_seq_one_letter_code
_entity_poly.pdbx_strand_id
1 'polypeptide(L)'
;MLWEYALQIRDQYQSTINQRQNSIMQFLTIVTTVFMPLTLITGWYGMNFSKMPELDWEYGYGVVIILAVVLVIAEILIFRKKKWL
;
A
#
# COMPACT_ATOMS: atom_id res chain seq x y z
N MET A 1 -26.32 37.46 5.44
CA MET A 1 -26.65 36.99 4.09
C MET A 1 -25.44 36.93 3.16
N LEU A 2 -24.91 38.00 2.56
CA LEU A 2 -23.80 37.89 1.58
C LEU A 2 -22.52 37.25 2.15
N TRP A 3 -22.15 37.58 3.39
CA TRP A 3 -21.00 36.97 4.07
C TRP A 3 -21.20 35.47 4.36
N GLU A 4 -22.42 35.06 4.70
CA GLU A 4 -22.74 33.63 4.92
C GLU A 4 -22.62 32.85 3.61
N TYR A 5 -23.09 33.41 2.49
CA TYR A 5 -22.89 32.79 1.17
C TYR A 5 -21.41 32.71 0.80
N ALA A 6 -20.62 33.75 1.06
CA ALA A 6 -19.18 33.74 0.81
C ALA A 6 -18.45 32.67 1.65
N LEU A 7 -18.81 32.53 2.93
CA LEU A 7 -18.27 31.50 3.82
C LEU A 7 -18.69 30.10 3.36
N GLN A 8 -19.95 29.90 3.00
CA GLN A 8 -20.47 28.61 2.53
C GLN A 8 -19.75 28.15 1.25
N ILE A 9 -19.51 29.05 0.31
CA ILE A 9 -18.74 28.76 -0.91
C ILE A 9 -17.31 28.35 -0.56
N ARG A 10 -16.62 29.13 0.28
CA ARG A 10 -15.26 28.83 0.72
C ARG A 10 -15.18 27.45 1.39
N ASP A 11 -16.12 27.15 2.28
CA ASP A 11 -16.14 25.89 3.02
C ASP A 11 -16.42 24.70 2.07
N GLN A 12 -17.24 24.90 1.03
CA GLN A 12 -17.48 23.89 0.00
C GLN A 12 -16.27 23.67 -0.92
N TYR A 13 -15.54 24.73 -1.28
CA TYR A 13 -14.25 24.62 -1.97
C TYR A 13 -13.23 23.86 -1.11
N GLN A 14 -13.13 24.20 0.18
CA GLN A 14 -12.23 23.52 1.11
C GLN A 14 -12.60 22.03 1.26
N SER A 15 -13.89 21.71 1.33
CA SER A 15 -14.38 20.34 1.37
C SER A 15 -13.96 19.55 0.12
N THR A 16 -14.04 20.18 -1.06
CA THR A 16 -13.60 19.57 -2.33
C THR A 16 -12.08 19.31 -2.33
N ILE A 17 -11.29 20.26 -1.84
CA ILE A 17 -9.83 20.09 -1.70
C ILE A 17 -9.52 18.94 -0.74
N ASN A 18 -10.18 18.90 0.41
CA ASN A 18 -9.98 17.86 1.41
C ASN A 18 -10.37 16.48 0.88
N GLN A 19 -11.46 16.36 0.10
CA GLN A 19 -11.85 15.12 -0.56
C GLN A 19 -10.78 14.63 -1.54
N ARG A 20 -10.25 15.54 -2.37
CA ARG A 20 -9.15 15.21 -3.29
C ARG A 20 -7.89 14.77 -2.55
N GLN A 21 -7.52 15.48 -1.48
CA GLN A 21 -6.37 15.12 -0.65
C GLN A 21 -6.56 13.76 0.01
N ASN A 22 -7.76 13.46 0.52
CA ASN A 22 -8.07 12.18 1.14
C ASN A 22 -7.98 11.03 0.11
N SER A 23 -8.47 11.24 -1.12
CA SER A 23 -8.33 10.26 -2.21
C SER A 23 -6.87 10.01 -2.58
N ILE A 24 -6.04 11.07 -2.64
CA ILE A 24 -4.59 10.93 -2.90
C ILE A 24 -3.91 10.16 -1.76
N MET A 25 -4.20 10.51 -0.50
CA MET A 25 -3.65 9.82 0.67
C MET A 25 -4.07 8.35 0.72
N GLN A 26 -5.32 8.05 0.36
CA GLN A 26 -5.82 6.69 0.26
C GLN A 26 -5.04 5.91 -0.81
N PHE A 27 -4.84 6.48 -2.00
CA PHE A 27 -4.06 5.86 -3.06
C PHE A 27 -2.61 5.58 -2.63
N LEU A 28 -1.93 6.57 -2.05
CA LEU A 28 -0.56 6.41 -1.55
C LEU A 28 -0.47 5.36 -0.44
N THR A 29 -1.48 5.30 0.44
CA THR A 29 -1.54 4.30 1.51
C THR A 29 -1.70 2.90 0.94
N ILE A 30 -2.60 2.69 -0.03
CA ILE A 30 -2.80 1.40 -0.70
C ILE A 30 -1.49 0.93 -1.34
N VAL A 31 -0.83 1.82 -2.09
CA VAL A 31 0.47 1.53 -2.71
C VAL A 31 1.50 1.13 -1.65
N THR A 32 1.64 1.92 -0.58
CA THR A 32 2.62 1.67 0.49
C THR A 32 2.35 0.36 1.23
N THR A 33 1.08 0.07 1.56
CA THR A 33 0.71 -1.18 2.23
C THR A 33 1.10 -2.38 1.37
N VAL A 34 0.90 -2.32 0.05
CA VAL A 34 1.29 -3.41 -0.86
C VAL A 34 2.81 -3.63 -0.92
N PHE A 35 3.59 -2.54 -0.90
CA PHE A 35 5.05 -2.64 -0.99
C PHE A 35 5.73 -2.98 0.34
N MET A 36 5.10 -2.71 1.48
CA MET A 36 5.68 -2.93 2.81
C MET A 36 6.08 -4.39 3.09
N PRO A 37 5.20 -5.40 2.94
CA PRO A 37 5.59 -6.79 3.17
C PRO A 37 6.61 -7.27 2.14
N LEU A 38 6.54 -6.81 0.89
CA LEU A 38 7.56 -7.13 -0.13
C LEU A 38 8.92 -6.59 0.27
N THR A 39 8.97 -5.36 0.77
CA THR A 39 10.22 -4.72 1.21
C THR A 39 10.79 -5.39 2.45
N LEU A 40 9.93 -5.91 3.34
CA LEU A 40 10.38 -6.70 4.48
C LEU A 40 11.01 -8.02 4.03
N ILE A 41 10.40 -8.71 3.05
CA ILE A 41 10.95 -9.95 2.48
C ILE A 41 12.27 -9.68 1.77
N THR A 42 12.33 -8.69 0.88
CA THR A 42 13.57 -8.36 0.14
C THR A 42 14.66 -7.82 1.07
N GLY A 43 14.28 -7.07 2.12
CA GLY A 43 15.18 -6.61 3.17
C GLY A 43 15.76 -7.78 3.97
N TRP A 44 14.92 -8.73 4.38
CA TRP A 44 15.35 -9.92 5.11
C TRP A 44 16.30 -10.80 4.28
N TYR A 45 15.95 -11.11 3.04
CA TYR A 45 16.80 -11.89 2.11
C TYR A 45 18.01 -11.10 1.57
N GLY A 46 17.97 -9.77 1.62
CA GLY A 46 19.08 -8.90 1.23
C GLY A 46 20.13 -8.71 2.32
N MET A 47 19.91 -9.24 3.53
CA MET A 47 20.90 -9.22 4.59
C MET A 47 22.04 -10.22 4.27
N ASN A 48 23.30 -9.77 4.34
CA ASN A 48 24.51 -10.57 4.08
C ASN A 48 24.76 -11.68 5.13
N PHE A 49 23.84 -12.62 5.29
CA PHE A 49 24.03 -13.80 6.13
C PHE A 49 24.65 -14.93 5.29
N SER A 50 25.94 -15.16 5.51
CA SER A 50 26.75 -16.18 4.83
C SER A 50 26.31 -17.65 5.06
N LYS A 51 25.30 -17.88 5.91
CA LYS A 51 24.67 -19.18 6.20
C LYS A 51 23.18 -18.97 6.46
N MET A 52 22.39 -18.73 5.41
CA MET A 52 20.94 -18.93 5.48
C MET A 52 20.64 -20.36 4.99
N PRO A 53 20.09 -21.26 5.82
CA PRO A 53 19.75 -22.63 5.40
C PRO A 53 18.72 -22.69 4.26
N GLU A 54 18.04 -21.58 3.98
CA GLU A 54 17.10 -21.41 2.85
C GLU A 54 17.80 -21.12 1.51
N LEU A 55 19.07 -20.72 1.52
CA LEU A 55 19.87 -20.42 0.32
C LEU A 55 20.51 -21.69 -0.28
N ASP A 56 20.78 -22.69 0.56
CA ASP A 56 21.25 -24.04 0.14
C ASP A 56 20.12 -24.89 -0.48
N TRP A 57 18.87 -24.43 -0.37
CA TRP A 57 17.73 -25.12 -0.95
C TRP A 57 17.53 -24.64 -2.39
N GLU A 58 17.66 -25.55 -3.36
CA GLU A 58 17.53 -25.27 -4.79
C GLU A 58 16.22 -24.56 -5.18
N TYR A 59 15.18 -24.67 -4.34
CA TYR A 59 13.87 -24.05 -4.52
C TYR A 59 13.59 -22.83 -3.63
N GLY A 60 14.49 -22.44 -2.72
CA GLY A 60 14.25 -21.37 -1.74
C GLY A 60 13.90 -20.03 -2.39
N TYR A 61 14.63 -19.67 -3.45
CA TYR A 61 14.35 -18.47 -4.25
C TYR A 61 12.97 -18.52 -4.93
N GLY A 62 12.56 -19.69 -5.43
CA GLY A 62 11.26 -19.90 -6.07
C GLY A 62 10.10 -19.78 -5.07
N VAL A 63 10.25 -20.33 -3.87
CA VAL A 63 9.24 -20.23 -2.80
C VAL A 63 9.02 -18.78 -2.38
N VAL A 64 10.09 -17.99 -2.24
CA VAL A 64 10.00 -16.57 -1.87
C VAL A 64 9.26 -15.76 -2.94
N ILE A 65 9.52 -16.02 -4.22
CA ILE A 65 8.81 -15.38 -5.32
C ILE A 65 7.32 -15.74 -5.28
N ILE A 66 6.98 -17.02 -5.11
CA ILE A 66 5.59 -17.46 -5.01
C ILE A 66 4.91 -16.80 -3.81
N LEU A 67 5.59 -16.73 -2.66
CA LEU A 67 5.06 -16.13 -1.44
C LEU A 67 4.84 -14.62 -1.61
N ALA A 68 5.75 -13.91 -2.26
CA ALA A 68 5.59 -12.50 -2.61
C ALA A 68 4.40 -12.29 -3.56
N VAL A 69 4.24 -13.12 -4.59
CA VAL A 69 3.11 -13.04 -5.53
C VAL A 69 1.78 -13.33 -4.82
N VAL A 70 1.75 -14.35 -3.95
CA VAL A 70 0.56 -14.69 -3.16
C VAL A 70 0.19 -13.55 -2.21
N LEU A 71 1.17 -12.89 -1.58
CA LEU A 71 0.94 -11.72 -0.73
C LEU A 71 0.33 -10.55 -1.50
N VAL A 72 0.89 -10.22 -2.67
CA VAL A 72 0.33 -9.16 -3.53
C VAL A 72 -1.12 -9.49 -3.91
N ILE A 73 -1.40 -10.74 -4.30
CA ILE A 73 -2.76 -11.17 -4.64
C ILE A 73 -3.69 -11.09 -3.43
N ALA A 74 -3.24 -11.53 -2.26
CA ALA A 74 -4.02 -11.49 -1.02
C ALA A 74 -4.37 -10.05 -0.63
N GLU A 75 -3.42 -9.13 -0.73
CA GLU A 75 -3.64 -7.71 -0.46
C GLU A 75 -4.62 -7.09 -1.47
N ILE A 76 -4.45 -7.36 -2.77
CA ILE A 76 -5.40 -6.90 -3.80
C ILE A 76 -6.82 -7.42 -3.52
N LEU A 77 -6.97 -8.69 -3.11
CA LEU A 77 -8.27 -9.26 -2.75
C LEU A 77 -8.87 -8.59 -1.51
N ILE A 78 -8.06 -8.30 -0.49
CA ILE A 78 -8.49 -7.59 0.72
C ILE A 78 -8.93 -6.16 0.37
N PHE A 79 -8.16 -5.44 -0.47
CA PHE A 79 -8.51 -4.10 -0.92
C PHE A 79 -9.79 -4.07 -1.76
N ARG A 80 -10.00 -5.04 -2.67
CA ARG A 80 -11.27 -5.23 -3.38
C ARG A 80 -12.44 -5.49 -2.43
N LYS A 81 -12.25 -6.37 -1.45
CA LYS A 81 -13.32 -6.73 -0.50
C LYS A 81 -13.71 -5.59 0.43
N LYS A 82 -12.75 -4.72 0.77
CA LYS A 82 -12.99 -3.51 1.59
C LYS A 82 -13.60 -2.33 0.82
N LYS A 83 -13.76 -2.40 -0.52
CA LYS A 83 -14.24 -1.30 -1.37
C LYS A 83 -13.42 0.00 -1.21
N TRP A 84 -12.13 -0.14 -0.90
CA TRP A 84 -11.21 1.01 -0.84
C TRP A 84 -10.59 1.31 -2.21
N LEU A 85 -10.83 0.42 -3.19
CA LEU A 85 -10.68 0.58 -4.63
C LEU A 85 -12.07 0.49 -5.28
#